data_AF-A0AAV5EC46-F1
#
_entry.id   AF-A0AAV5EC46-F1
#
_cell.length_a   1.000
_cell.length_b   1.000
_cell.length_c   1.000
_cell.angle_alpha   90.00
_cell.angle_beta   90.00
_cell.angle_gamma   90.00
#
_symmetry.space_group_name_H-M   'P 1'
#
loop_
_entity.id
_entity.type
_entity.pdbx_description
1 polymer ?
#
loop_
_entity_poly.entity_id
_entity_poly.type
_entity_poly.pdbx_seq_one_letter_code
_entity_poly.pdbx_strand_id
1 'polypeptide(L)'
;MAELPEGHSSRRVVELIFSSGWGGGATPEVEALFRVHSAARAVARFEEARAAARDHGAAARCGADGNEMMRFQCRRGASTDVFGAGVDTCRLGASASAVRTFACSAAAHASAGGGPSTGRRAMLVCRVIAGRVRHASDHPAAAADYDSVDMGNGELVVLDSRAVLPCFLIIYKV
;
A
#
# COMPACT_ATOMS: atom_id res chain seq x y z
N MET A 1 5.86 13.89 -8.87
CA MET A 1 5.97 13.91 -7.39
C MET A 1 6.80 15.11 -6.98
N ALA A 2 6.68 15.58 -5.75
CA ALA A 2 7.48 16.69 -5.21
C ALA A 2 8.11 16.25 -3.89
N GLU A 3 9.39 16.57 -3.69
CA GLU A 3 10.05 16.29 -2.43
C GLU A 3 9.46 17.17 -1.31
N LEU A 4 9.26 16.57 -0.15
CA LEU A 4 8.85 17.27 1.06
C LEU A 4 10.09 17.62 1.87
N PRO A 5 10.37 18.93 2.08
CA PRO A 5 11.54 19.35 2.81
C PRO A 5 11.43 18.97 4.29
N GLU A 6 12.59 18.88 4.94
CA GLU A 6 12.66 18.75 6.39
C GLU A 6 11.86 19.86 7.09
N GLY A 7 11.22 19.52 8.20
CA GLY A 7 10.36 20.44 8.93
C GLY A 7 8.94 20.62 8.35
N HIS A 8 8.63 20.15 7.14
CA HIS A 8 7.25 20.19 6.62
C HIS A 8 6.32 19.32 7.48
N SER A 9 5.13 19.83 7.84
CA SER A 9 4.21 19.14 8.77
C SER A 9 3.81 17.74 8.28
N SER A 10 3.48 17.61 6.99
CA SER A 10 3.13 16.30 6.41
C SER A 10 4.31 15.33 6.40
N ARG A 11 5.55 15.81 6.26
CA ARG A 11 6.74 14.95 6.33
C ARG A 11 6.85 14.33 7.72
N ARG A 12 6.74 15.14 8.77
CA ARG A 12 6.78 14.67 10.17
C ARG A 12 5.72 13.60 10.46
N VAL A 13 4.49 13.81 9.97
CA VAL A 13 3.40 12.85 10.16
C VAL A 13 3.68 11.54 9.45
N VAL A 14 4.14 11.58 8.19
CA VAL A 14 4.40 10.37 7.41
C VAL A 14 5.62 9.61 7.96
N GLU A 15 6.67 10.32 8.39
CA GLU A 15 7.81 9.73 9.09
C GLU A 15 7.38 9.05 10.39
N LEU A 16 6.55 9.71 11.22
CA LEU A 16 6.02 9.12 12.45
C LEU A 16 5.25 7.82 12.19
N ILE A 17 4.35 7.85 11.19
CA ILE A 17 3.57 6.69 10.78
C ILE A 17 4.51 5.55 10.33
N PHE A 18 5.48 5.87 9.48
CA PHE A 18 6.47 4.92 8.99
C PHE A 18 7.31 4.30 10.12
N SER A 19 7.82 5.11 11.05
CA SER A 19 8.62 4.65 12.18
C SER A 19 7.79 3.85 13.19
N SER A 20 6.57 4.29 13.49
CA SER A 20 5.67 3.58 14.42
C SER A 20 5.29 2.17 13.93
N GLY A 21 5.23 1.98 12.61
CA GLY A 21 4.94 0.70 11.98
C GLY A 21 6.16 -0.23 11.85
N TRP A 22 7.35 0.21 12.25
CA TRP A 22 8.61 -0.52 12.01
C TRP A 22 8.91 -1.58 13.09
N GLY A 23 8.48 -1.37 14.33
CA GLY A 23 8.73 -2.30 15.45
C GLY A 23 10.15 -2.23 16.04
N GLY A 24 10.51 -3.24 16.84
CA GLY A 24 11.68 -3.23 17.74
C GLY A 24 13.04 -3.66 17.15
N GLY A 25 13.30 -3.37 15.87
CA GLY A 25 14.57 -3.68 15.18
C GLY A 25 15.47 -2.46 14.95
N ALA A 26 16.48 -2.59 14.07
CA ALA A 26 17.26 -1.46 13.58
C ALA A 26 16.33 -0.42 12.95
N THR A 27 16.41 0.82 13.44
CA THR A 27 15.49 1.90 13.03
C THR A 27 15.85 2.37 11.63
N PRO A 28 14.87 2.51 10.71
CA PRO A 28 15.15 2.92 9.35
C PRO A 28 15.50 4.41 9.32
N GLU A 29 16.54 4.77 8.57
CA GLU A 29 16.95 6.15 8.31
C GLU A 29 16.25 6.65 7.04
N VAL A 30 15.40 7.68 7.18
CA VAL A 30 14.69 8.30 6.05
C VAL A 30 15.61 9.30 5.37
N GLU A 31 15.96 9.03 4.11
CA GLU A 31 16.81 9.91 3.31
C GLU A 31 15.99 10.99 2.59
N ALA A 32 14.84 10.60 2.04
CA ALA A 32 14.00 11.50 1.26
C ALA A 32 12.54 11.08 1.35
N LEU A 33 11.64 12.05 1.29
CA LEU A 33 10.20 11.81 1.34
C LEU A 33 9.50 12.65 0.28
N PHE A 34 8.71 12.02 -0.58
CA PHE A 34 8.04 12.68 -1.69
C PHE A 34 6.52 12.60 -1.52
N ARG A 35 5.84 13.71 -1.81
CA ARG A 35 4.40 13.71 -2.08
C ARG A 35 4.17 13.26 -3.53
N VAL A 36 3.39 12.21 -3.70
CA VAL A 36 3.03 11.68 -5.00
C VAL A 36 1.84 12.48 -5.55
N HIS A 37 1.99 12.95 -6.78
CA HIS A 37 0.92 13.62 -7.52
C HIS A 37 0.43 12.65 -8.60
N SER A 38 -0.71 12.01 -8.33
CA SER A 38 -1.35 11.10 -9.28
C SER A 38 -2.06 11.89 -10.37
N ALA A 39 -1.98 11.41 -11.61
CA ALA A 39 -2.70 12.02 -12.72
C ALA A 39 -4.23 12.00 -12.47
N ALA A 40 -4.95 13.02 -12.96
CA ALA A 40 -6.40 13.12 -12.77
C ALA A 40 -7.16 11.84 -13.15
N ARG A 41 -6.72 11.17 -14.23
CA ARG A 41 -7.27 9.87 -14.66
C ARG A 41 -7.10 8.75 -13.62
N ALA A 42 -5.96 8.70 -12.93
CA ALA A 42 -5.71 7.70 -11.90
C ALA A 42 -6.58 7.98 -10.66
N VAL A 43 -6.72 9.25 -10.28
CA VAL A 43 -7.61 9.66 -9.18
C VAL A 43 -9.07 9.33 -9.51
N ALA A 44 -9.54 9.63 -10.73
CA ALA A 44 -10.90 9.29 -11.16
C ALA A 44 -11.17 7.78 -11.08
N ARG A 45 -10.25 6.95 -11.57
CA ARG A 45 -10.35 5.48 -11.48
C ARG A 45 -10.38 4.97 -10.04
N PHE A 46 -9.66 5.62 -9.12
CA PHE A 46 -9.70 5.28 -7.70
C PHE A 46 -11.06 5.60 -7.08
N GLU A 47 -11.65 6.76 -7.41
CA GLU A 47 -12.98 7.13 -6.92
C GLU A 47 -14.10 6.26 -7.55
N GLU A 48 -13.94 5.82 -8.81
CA GLU A 48 -14.82 4.81 -9.43
C GLU A 48 -14.76 3.48 -8.66
N ALA A 49 -13.56 2.99 -8.32
CA ALA A 49 -13.39 1.76 -7.54
C ALA A 49 -13.99 1.90 -6.13
N ARG A 50 -13.86 3.06 -5.50
CA ARG A 50 -14.52 3.37 -4.22
C ARG A 50 -16.04 3.33 -4.33
N ALA A 51 -16.62 3.93 -5.37
CA ALA A 51 -18.06 3.93 -5.59
C ALA A 51 -18.59 2.50 -5.75
N ALA A 52 -17.93 1.68 -6.59
CA ALA A 52 -18.29 0.27 -6.75
C ALA A 52 -18.21 -0.52 -5.43
N ALA A 53 -17.17 -0.31 -4.62
CA ALA A 53 -17.04 -0.97 -3.31
C ALA A 53 -18.13 -0.54 -2.31
N ARG A 54 -18.63 0.70 -2.40
CA ARG A 54 -19.76 1.19 -1.59
C ARG A 54 -21.06 0.52 -2.01
N ASP A 55 -21.31 0.42 -3.31
CA ASP A 55 -22.54 -0.19 -3.86
C ASP A 55 -22.65 -1.67 -3.52
N HIS A 56 -21.52 -2.36 -3.43
CA HIS A 56 -21.45 -3.77 -3.02
C HIS A 56 -21.50 -3.98 -1.48
N GLY A 57 -21.40 -2.90 -0.70
CA GLY A 57 -21.12 -2.97 0.73
C GLY A 57 -22.37 -3.14 1.61
N ALA A 58 -22.59 -4.33 2.17
CA ALA A 58 -23.60 -4.56 3.20
C ALA A 58 -23.19 -4.08 4.61
N ALA A 59 -21.88 -3.88 4.85
CA ALA A 59 -21.33 -3.46 6.16
C ALA A 59 -21.08 -1.95 6.24
N ALA A 60 -21.29 -1.35 7.42
CA ALA A 60 -21.29 0.10 7.65
C ALA A 60 -20.06 0.85 7.11
N ARG A 61 -18.85 0.27 7.19
CA ARG A 61 -17.63 0.91 6.67
C ARG A 61 -17.53 0.88 5.14
N CYS A 62 -18.03 -0.17 4.51
CA CYS A 62 -18.03 -0.26 3.04
C CYS A 62 -18.95 0.82 2.45
N GLY A 63 -20.15 1.01 3.01
CA GLY A 63 -21.10 2.02 2.53
C GLY A 63 -20.66 3.48 2.75
N ALA A 64 -19.75 3.75 3.70
CA ALA A 64 -19.30 5.10 4.01
C ALA A 64 -18.14 5.56 3.09
N ASP A 65 -17.02 4.83 3.06
CA ASP A 65 -15.79 5.25 2.37
C ASP A 65 -15.18 4.15 1.49
N GLY A 66 -15.88 3.03 1.30
CA GLY A 66 -15.37 1.85 0.60
C GLY A 66 -14.42 1.02 1.47
N ASN A 67 -14.47 1.17 2.80
CA ASN A 67 -13.52 0.58 3.73
C ASN A 67 -12.09 1.03 3.39
N GLU A 68 -11.88 2.35 3.30
CA GLU A 68 -10.58 2.92 2.96
C GLU A 68 -9.56 2.73 4.09
N MET A 69 -8.35 2.33 3.72
CA MET A 69 -7.23 2.11 4.62
C MET A 69 -5.96 2.75 4.08
N MET A 70 -5.11 3.23 4.99
CA MET A 70 -3.71 3.47 4.67
C MET A 70 -2.97 2.14 4.64
N ARG A 71 -2.15 1.92 3.61
CA ARG A 71 -1.33 0.70 3.48
C ARG A 71 0.06 1.01 2.96
N PHE A 72 0.96 0.07 3.15
CA PHE A 72 2.35 0.15 2.73
C PHE A 72 2.67 -0.85 1.62
N GLN A 73 3.59 -0.47 0.74
CA GLN A 73 4.23 -1.37 -0.21
C GLN A 73 5.72 -1.05 -0.28
N CYS A 74 6.56 -2.02 0.04
CA CYS A 74 8.01 -1.87 -0.07
C CYS A 74 8.47 -2.25 -1.48
N ARG A 75 9.41 -1.48 -2.02
CA ARG A 75 10.08 -1.74 -3.28
C ARG A 75 11.58 -1.86 -3.03
N ARG A 76 12.16 -2.91 -3.58
CA ARG A 76 13.61 -3.12 -3.57
C ARG A 76 14.21 -2.36 -4.74
N GLY A 77 15.18 -1.50 -4.47
CA GLY A 77 16.01 -0.89 -5.51
C GLY A 77 17.33 -1.64 -5.64
N ALA A 78 17.90 -1.67 -6.84
CA ALA A 78 19.33 -1.80 -7.06
C ALA A 78 20.05 -0.52 -6.58
N SER A 79 21.37 -0.58 -6.41
CA SER A 79 22.20 0.51 -5.86
C SER A 79 22.12 1.82 -6.68
N THR A 80 21.67 1.76 -7.93
CA THR A 80 21.53 2.89 -8.86
C THR A 80 20.08 3.24 -9.20
N ASP A 81 19.10 2.61 -8.54
CA ASP A 81 17.71 2.72 -8.98
C ASP A 81 17.09 4.09 -8.69
N VAL A 82 16.41 4.60 -9.72
CA VAL A 82 15.47 5.70 -9.60
C VAL A 82 14.13 5.11 -9.15
N PHE A 83 13.73 5.41 -7.92
CA PHE A 83 12.46 4.94 -7.39
C PHE A 83 11.29 5.72 -7.99
N GLY A 84 10.44 5.01 -8.74
CA GLY A 84 9.16 5.52 -9.20
C GLY A 84 8.03 5.30 -8.18
N ALA A 85 6.98 6.11 -8.27
CA ALA A 85 5.78 6.00 -7.44
C ALA A 85 4.71 5.02 -8.01
N GLY A 86 5.13 4.06 -8.85
CA GLY A 86 4.25 3.04 -9.40
C GLY A 86 3.92 1.96 -8.38
N VAL A 87 2.66 1.52 -8.36
CA VAL A 87 2.19 0.40 -7.51
C VAL A 87 2.56 -0.91 -8.18
N ASP A 88 3.25 -1.79 -7.46
CA ASP A 88 3.60 -3.13 -7.94
C ASP A 88 2.38 -4.07 -7.86
N THR A 89 2.10 -4.75 -8.97
CA THR A 89 1.00 -5.72 -9.10
C THR A 89 1.54 -7.15 -9.12
N CYS A 90 0.86 -8.09 -8.46
CA CYS A 90 1.08 -9.53 -8.60
C CYS A 90 0.02 -10.15 -9.52
N ARG A 91 0.30 -11.34 -10.08
CA ARG A 91 -0.68 -12.11 -10.86
C ARG A 91 -1.31 -13.20 -9.98
N LEU A 92 -2.63 -13.24 -9.93
CA LEU A 92 -3.44 -14.28 -9.26
C LEU A 92 -3.88 -15.39 -10.24
N GLY A 93 -3.15 -15.56 -11.34
CA GLY A 93 -3.48 -16.50 -12.42
C GLY A 93 -3.12 -15.92 -13.79
N ALA A 94 -3.68 -16.50 -14.87
CA ALA A 94 -3.36 -16.11 -16.24
C ALA A 94 -3.83 -14.67 -16.60
N SER A 95 -4.96 -14.21 -16.03
CA SER A 95 -5.61 -12.95 -16.44
C SER A 95 -5.96 -11.99 -15.29
N ALA A 96 -5.73 -12.39 -14.04
CA ALA A 96 -6.07 -11.58 -12.86
C ALA A 96 -4.81 -10.94 -12.28
N SER A 97 -4.81 -9.62 -12.13
CA SER A 97 -3.78 -8.86 -11.43
C SER A 97 -4.32 -8.39 -10.08
N ALA A 98 -3.49 -8.43 -9.04
CA ALA A 98 -3.80 -7.89 -7.72
C ALA A 98 -2.66 -7.04 -7.19
N VAL A 99 -2.90 -6.37 -6.07
CA VAL A 99 -1.89 -5.59 -5.36
C VAL A 99 -1.73 -6.12 -3.96
N ARG A 100 -0.49 -6.47 -3.57
CA ARG A 100 -0.14 -6.82 -2.21
C ARG A 100 0.22 -5.55 -1.44
N THR A 101 -0.39 -5.39 -0.28
CA THR A 101 -0.22 -4.23 0.60
C THR A 101 -0.18 -4.67 2.05
N PHE A 102 0.43 -3.87 2.92
CA PHE A 102 0.64 -4.22 4.32
C PHE A 102 0.14 -3.13 5.26
N ALA A 103 -0.32 -3.52 6.44
CA ALA A 103 -0.81 -2.61 7.47
C ALA A 103 0.33 -1.80 8.14
N CYS A 104 1.56 -2.32 8.13
CA CYS A 104 2.72 -1.65 8.73
C CYS A 104 3.97 -1.70 7.83
N SER A 105 4.88 -0.76 8.06
CA SER A 105 6.13 -0.62 7.31
C SER A 105 7.08 -1.80 7.52
N ALA A 106 7.11 -2.41 8.72
CA ALA A 106 7.93 -3.60 9.00
C ALA A 106 7.55 -4.79 8.13
N ALA A 107 6.25 -5.11 8.09
CA ALA A 107 5.74 -6.23 7.30
C ALA A 107 5.96 -5.98 5.80
N ALA A 108 5.71 -4.74 5.34
CA ALA A 108 6.04 -4.36 3.96
C ALA A 108 7.52 -4.57 3.65
N HIS A 109 8.41 -4.10 4.52
CA HIS A 109 9.86 -4.26 4.33
C HIS A 109 10.27 -5.74 4.25
N ALA A 110 9.82 -6.56 5.21
CA ALA A 110 10.10 -7.99 5.26
C ALA A 110 9.60 -8.72 4.00
N SER A 111 8.45 -8.30 3.45
CA SER A 111 7.84 -8.93 2.26
C SER A 111 8.63 -8.74 0.96
N ALA A 112 9.49 -7.72 0.88
CA ALA A 112 10.22 -7.39 -0.35
C ALA A 112 11.43 -8.30 -0.61
N GLY A 113 11.74 -9.22 0.30
CA GLY A 113 12.83 -10.18 0.15
C GLY A 113 14.22 -9.55 0.30
N GLY A 114 15.01 -10.06 1.25
CA GLY A 114 16.38 -9.66 1.46
C GLY A 114 16.83 -10.03 2.87
N GLY A 115 17.97 -10.71 2.98
CA GLY A 115 18.60 -10.98 4.27
C GLY A 115 19.08 -9.69 4.98
N PRO A 116 19.89 -9.82 6.04
CA PRO A 116 20.26 -8.72 6.95
C PRO A 116 21.08 -7.55 6.36
N SER A 117 21.21 -7.42 5.04
CA SER A 117 22.20 -6.53 4.42
C SER A 117 21.60 -5.33 3.70
N THR A 118 21.75 -4.19 4.37
CA THR A 118 22.31 -2.93 3.85
C THR A 118 21.93 -2.58 2.41
N GLY A 119 21.00 -1.64 2.28
CA GLY A 119 20.76 -1.01 0.98
C GLY A 119 19.59 -0.05 1.01
N ARG A 120 19.64 0.91 0.08
CA ARG A 120 18.58 1.88 -0.14
C ARG A 120 17.30 1.15 -0.57
N ARG A 121 16.15 1.55 -0.02
CA ARG A 121 14.82 1.01 -0.32
C ARG A 121 13.82 2.13 -0.50
N ALA A 122 12.68 1.79 -1.09
CA ALA A 122 11.55 2.67 -1.21
C ALA A 122 10.32 2.06 -0.52
N MET A 123 9.60 2.88 0.23
CA MET A 123 8.31 2.56 0.81
C MET A 123 7.24 3.46 0.20
N LEU A 124 6.24 2.87 -0.44
CA LEU A 124 5.02 3.57 -0.82
C LEU A 124 4.05 3.56 0.36
N VAL A 125 3.44 4.72 0.61
CA VAL A 125 2.26 4.87 1.46
C VAL A 125 1.08 5.15 0.55
N CYS A 126 0.10 4.24 0.56
CA CYS A 126 -1.03 4.25 -0.35
C CYS A 126 -2.35 4.43 0.41
N ARG A 127 -3.28 5.14 -0.21
CA ARG A 127 -4.72 5.03 0.09
C ARG A 127 -5.24 3.79 -0.63
N VAL A 128 -6.00 2.95 0.06
CA VAL A 128 -6.48 1.69 -0.48
C VAL A 128 -7.93 1.46 -0.12
N ILE A 129 -8.77 1.22 -1.12
CA ILE A 129 -10.15 0.78 -0.94
C ILE A 129 -10.12 -0.73 -0.68
N ALA A 130 -10.37 -1.14 0.57
CA ALA A 130 -10.40 -2.56 0.91
C ALA A 130 -11.69 -3.24 0.44
N GLY A 131 -12.79 -2.48 0.37
CA GLY A 131 -14.12 -3.00 0.13
C GLY A 131 -14.49 -4.13 1.09
N ARG A 132 -15.18 -5.14 0.56
CA ARG A 132 -15.49 -6.40 1.23
C ARG A 132 -14.22 -7.25 1.31
N VAL A 133 -13.80 -7.54 2.54
CA VAL A 133 -12.61 -8.32 2.84
C VAL A 133 -13.05 -9.74 3.23
N ARG A 134 -12.50 -10.76 2.57
CA ARG A 134 -12.57 -12.15 3.08
C ARG A 134 -11.28 -12.52 3.78
N HIS A 135 -11.35 -13.40 4.77
CA HIS A 135 -10.14 -13.98 5.34
C HIS A 135 -9.68 -15.16 4.46
N ALA A 136 -8.36 -15.35 4.32
CA ALA A 136 -7.81 -16.41 3.48
C ALA A 136 -8.18 -17.82 3.97
N SER A 137 -8.46 -17.98 5.26
CA SER A 137 -8.90 -19.25 5.87
C SER A 137 -10.40 -19.54 5.66
N ASP A 138 -11.17 -18.59 5.14
CA ASP A 138 -12.59 -18.81 4.89
C ASP A 138 -12.76 -19.78 3.71
N HIS A 139 -13.79 -20.62 3.77
CA HIS A 139 -14.11 -21.53 2.66
C HIS A 139 -14.32 -20.73 1.37
N PRO A 140 -13.97 -21.29 0.19
CA PRO A 140 -14.11 -20.60 -1.08
C PRO A 140 -15.59 -20.32 -1.36
N ALA A 141 -16.08 -19.17 -0.91
CA ALA A 141 -17.26 -18.54 -1.46
C ALA A 141 -16.96 -18.09 -2.89
N ALA A 142 -17.99 -17.88 -3.70
CA ALA A 142 -17.82 -17.37 -5.06
C ALA A 142 -16.94 -16.11 -5.05
N ALA A 143 -15.86 -16.11 -5.84
CA ALA A 143 -14.89 -15.01 -5.91
C ALA A 143 -15.49 -13.64 -6.29
N ALA A 144 -16.76 -13.61 -6.73
CA ALA A 144 -17.49 -12.41 -7.11
C ALA A 144 -17.92 -11.52 -5.92
N ASP A 145 -17.76 -11.99 -4.68
CA ASP A 145 -18.32 -11.29 -3.50
C ASP A 145 -17.31 -10.47 -2.69
N TYR A 146 -16.05 -10.36 -3.11
CA TYR A 146 -15.03 -9.67 -2.33
C TYR A 146 -14.14 -8.78 -3.19
N ASP A 147 -13.70 -7.67 -2.62
CA ASP A 147 -12.81 -6.71 -3.25
C ASP A 147 -11.34 -6.97 -2.84
N SER A 148 -11.13 -7.65 -1.71
CA SER A 148 -9.81 -8.01 -1.21
C SER A 148 -9.80 -9.25 -0.30
N VAL A 149 -8.59 -9.77 -0.08
CA VAL A 149 -8.33 -10.96 0.75
C VAL A 149 -7.32 -10.60 1.84
N ASP A 150 -7.69 -10.84 3.10
CA ASP A 150 -6.80 -10.81 4.26
C ASP A 150 -6.02 -12.11 4.36
N MET A 151 -4.70 -11.99 4.19
CA MET A 151 -3.76 -13.10 4.24
C MET A 151 -3.22 -13.34 5.66
N GLY A 152 -3.67 -12.56 6.65
CA GLY A 152 -3.14 -12.54 8.00
C GLY A 152 -1.86 -11.71 8.11
N ASN A 153 -1.40 -11.52 9.35
CA ASN A 153 -0.18 -10.74 9.66
C ASN A 153 -0.15 -9.31 9.07
N GLY A 154 -1.34 -8.74 8.83
CA GLY A 154 -1.50 -7.40 8.25
C GLY A 154 -1.27 -7.33 6.74
N GLU A 155 -1.17 -8.46 6.03
CA GLU A 155 -1.12 -8.49 4.57
C GLU A 155 -2.52 -8.49 3.95
N LEU A 156 -2.76 -7.58 3.01
CA LEU A 156 -3.99 -7.56 2.21
C LEU A 156 -3.69 -7.61 0.72
N VAL A 157 -4.37 -8.52 0.02
CA VAL A 157 -4.37 -8.67 -1.43
C VAL A 157 -5.61 -7.99 -2.01
N VAL A 158 -5.42 -6.91 -2.76
CA VAL A 158 -6.51 -6.14 -3.39
C VAL A 158 -6.68 -6.59 -4.83
N LEU A 159 -7.91 -6.95 -5.23
CA LEU A 159 -8.19 -7.59 -6.52
C LEU A 159 -8.31 -6.60 -7.69
N ASP A 160 -8.53 -5.32 -7.41
CA ASP A 160 -8.52 -4.25 -8.41
C ASP A 160 -7.38 -3.26 -8.14
N SER A 161 -6.43 -3.16 -9.07
CA SER A 161 -5.32 -2.20 -8.96
C SER A 161 -5.76 -0.73 -8.92
N ARG A 162 -6.95 -0.40 -9.47
CA ARG A 162 -7.52 0.95 -9.39
C ARG A 162 -7.88 1.36 -7.97
N ALA A 163 -8.11 0.40 -7.08
CA ALA A 163 -8.40 0.62 -5.67
C ALA A 163 -7.16 0.99 -4.83
N VAL A 164 -5.99 1.20 -5.45
CA VAL A 164 -4.75 1.59 -4.77
C VAL A 164 -4.21 2.89 -5.35
N LEU A 165 -4.09 3.92 -4.51
CA LEU A 165 -3.58 5.24 -4.91
C LEU A 165 -2.33 5.60 -4.09
N PRO A 166 -1.14 5.67 -4.71
CA PRO A 166 0.08 6.08 -4.02
C PRO A 166 0.00 7.55 -3.62
N CYS A 167 0.36 7.85 -2.37
CA CYS A 167 0.26 9.19 -1.79
C CYS A 167 1.62 9.74 -1.38
N PHE A 168 2.48 8.89 -0.81
CA PHE A 168 3.83 9.24 -0.44
C PHE A 168 4.81 8.15 -0.85
N LEU A 169 6.04 8.56 -1.14
CA LEU A 169 7.18 7.68 -1.39
C LEU A 169 8.29 8.06 -0.42
N ILE A 170 8.73 7.11 0.40
CA ILE A 170 9.79 7.28 1.39
C ILE A 170 11.00 6.50 0.88
N ILE A 171 12.14 7.17 0.76
CA ILE A 171 13.42 6.53 0.46
C ILE A 171 14.19 6.41 1.77
N TYR A 172 14.65 5.19 2.07
CA TYR A 172 15.23 4.90 3.39
C TYR A 172 16.31 3.82 3.33
N LYS A 173 17.06 3.70 4.42
CA LYS A 173 18.06 2.65 4.69
C LYS A 173 17.77 1.98 6.04
N VAL A 174 18.26 0.75 6.21
CA VAL A 174 18.18 -0.06 7.44
C VAL A 174 19.59 -0.52 7.79
#